data_AF-A0A512IMS6-F1
#
_entry.id   AF-A0A512IMS6-F1
#
_cell.length_a   1.000
_cell.length_b   1.000
_cell.length_c   1.000
_cell.angle_alpha   90.00
_cell.angle_beta   90.00
_cell.angle_gamma   90.00
#
_symmetry.space_group_name_H-M   'P 1'
#
loop_
_entity.id
_entity.type
_entity.pdbx_description
1 polymer ?
#
loop_
_entity_poly.entity_id
_entity_poly.type
_entity_poly.pdbx_seq_one_letter_code
_entity_poly.pdbx_strand_id
1 'polypeptide(L)'
;MKVRTLSLVVVLTGSAAVAQDRPLVIPQVEGAKQGRVIGRAMACGVAKGRTGAVVTANRARMLAAVGSAFTEDRYLPELDRAIAFETSLPSPSEAACAKAVTAFEALEGLH
;
A
#
# COMPACT_ATOMS: atom_id res chain seq x y z
N MET A 1 17.71 35.61 58.53
CA MET A 1 17.30 35.86 57.13
C MET A 1 17.84 34.72 56.28
N LYS A 2 16.97 33.87 55.70
CA LYS A 2 17.35 32.75 54.81
C LYS A 2 16.51 32.86 53.55
N VAL A 3 17.10 33.35 52.47
CA VAL A 3 16.47 33.38 51.14
C VAL A 3 16.83 32.07 50.46
N ARG A 4 15.84 31.20 50.26
CA ARG A 4 15.97 29.96 49.48
C ARG A 4 15.64 30.28 48.04
N THR A 5 16.66 30.37 47.20
CA THR A 5 16.52 30.52 45.75
C THR A 5 16.18 29.14 45.16
N LEU A 6 14.91 28.91 44.81
CA LEU A 6 14.51 27.76 43.99
C LEU A 6 14.76 28.11 42.52
N SER A 7 15.76 27.48 41.91
CA SER A 7 15.95 27.52 40.46
C SER A 7 14.98 26.55 39.79
N LEU A 8 13.97 27.09 39.11
CA LEU A 8 13.04 26.36 38.27
C LEU A 8 13.75 26.04 36.93
N VAL A 9 14.18 24.79 36.73
CA VAL A 9 14.71 24.32 35.45
C VAL A 9 13.51 23.94 34.57
N VAL A 10 13.12 24.84 33.68
CA VAL A 10 12.16 24.56 32.61
C VAL A 10 12.88 23.73 31.55
N VAL A 11 12.70 22.42 31.60
CA VAL A 11 13.14 21.51 30.53
C VAL A 11 12.14 21.68 29.38
N LEU A 12 12.46 22.57 28.45
CA LEU A 12 11.83 22.58 27.12
C LEU A 12 12.31 21.35 26.36
N THR A 13 11.63 20.23 26.52
CA THR A 13 11.74 19.11 25.59
C THR A 13 11.13 19.54 24.26
N GLY A 14 11.95 20.11 23.39
CA GLY A 14 11.60 20.33 22.00
C GLY A 14 11.27 19.00 21.36
N SER A 15 10.02 18.81 20.98
CA SER A 15 9.59 17.70 20.12
C SER A 15 10.30 17.86 18.79
N ALA A 16 11.44 17.18 18.63
CA ALA A 16 12.05 16.99 17.33
C ALA A 16 11.05 16.16 16.50
N ALA A 17 10.27 16.84 15.67
CA ALA A 17 9.49 16.21 14.62
C ALA A 17 10.51 15.59 13.65
N VAL A 18 10.81 14.30 13.85
CA VAL A 18 11.45 13.49 12.84
C VAL A 18 10.55 13.54 11.61
N ALA A 19 10.95 14.32 10.60
CA ALA A 19 10.37 14.26 9.27
C ALA A 19 10.57 12.82 8.77
N GLN A 20 9.54 12.00 8.93
CA GLN A 20 9.52 10.66 8.36
C GLN A 20 9.47 10.87 6.85
N ASP A 21 10.58 10.58 6.16
CA ASP A 21 10.64 10.51 4.70
C ASP A 21 9.62 9.47 4.23
N ARG A 22 8.39 9.93 3.99
CA ARG A 22 7.35 9.08 3.44
C ARG A 22 7.77 8.76 2.01
N PRO A 23 7.87 7.47 1.63
CA PRO A 23 8.18 7.09 0.27
C PRO A 23 7.29 7.86 -0.71
N LEU A 24 7.87 8.38 -1.78
CA LEU A 24 7.09 9.06 -2.81
C LEU A 24 6.14 8.03 -3.45
N VAL A 25 4.84 8.19 -3.21
CA VAL A 25 3.80 7.36 -3.80
C VAL A 25 3.20 8.08 -5.00
N ILE A 26 3.27 7.44 -6.17
CA ILE A 26 2.58 7.90 -7.38
C ILE A 26 1.35 7.00 -7.56
N PRO A 27 0.13 7.47 -7.23
CA PRO A 27 -1.07 6.63 -7.10
C PRO A 27 -1.36 5.76 -8.32
N GLN A 28 -1.30 6.35 -9.53
CA GLN A 28 -1.54 5.65 -10.79
C GLN A 28 -0.52 4.54 -11.08
N VAL A 29 0.77 4.77 -10.73
CA VAL A 29 1.83 3.78 -10.96
C VAL A 29 1.69 2.63 -9.98
N GLU A 30 1.40 2.94 -8.72
CA GLU A 30 1.21 1.92 -7.68
C GLU A 30 -0.05 1.09 -7.95
N GLY A 31 -1.16 1.72 -8.36
CA GLY A 31 -2.39 1.05 -8.76
C GLY A 31 -2.14 0.06 -9.91
N ALA A 32 -1.50 0.51 -11.00
CA ALA A 32 -1.17 -0.36 -12.12
C ALA A 32 -0.24 -1.52 -11.71
N LYS A 33 0.76 -1.26 -10.86
CA LYS A 33 1.70 -2.28 -10.36
C LYS A 33 0.98 -3.36 -9.56
N GLN A 34 0.20 -2.96 -8.55
CA GLN A 34 -0.53 -3.89 -7.70
C GLN A 34 -1.62 -4.63 -8.48
N GLY A 35 -2.31 -3.94 -9.39
CA GLY A 35 -3.37 -4.53 -10.20
C GLY A 35 -2.86 -5.61 -11.14
N ARG A 36 -1.64 -5.47 -11.68
CA ARG A 36 -0.99 -6.55 -12.44
C ARG A 36 -0.73 -7.78 -11.59
N VAL A 37 -0.19 -7.61 -10.38
CA VAL A 37 0.10 -8.73 -9.48
C VAL A 37 -1.20 -9.44 -9.08
N ILE A 38 -2.22 -8.68 -8.67
CA ILE A 38 -3.51 -9.21 -8.24
C ILE A 38 -4.25 -9.89 -9.40
N GLY A 39 -4.34 -9.23 -10.55
CA GLY A 39 -5.01 -9.77 -11.74
C GLY A 39 -4.35 -11.05 -12.24
N ARG A 40 -3.01 -11.11 -12.24
CA ARG A 40 -2.29 -12.33 -12.61
C ARG A 40 -2.50 -13.45 -11.61
N ALA A 41 -2.53 -13.14 -10.30
CA ALA A 41 -2.85 -14.12 -9.27
C ALA A 41 -4.27 -14.68 -9.42
N MET A 42 -5.25 -13.83 -9.73
CA MET A 42 -6.62 -14.26 -10.06
C MET A 42 -6.66 -15.18 -11.28
N ALA A 43 -5.95 -14.82 -12.36
CA ALA A 43 -5.84 -15.66 -13.56
C ALA A 43 -5.17 -17.02 -13.29
N CYS A 44 -4.38 -17.12 -12.22
CA CYS A 44 -3.75 -18.35 -11.73
C CYS A 44 -4.56 -19.08 -10.66
N GLY A 45 -5.81 -18.68 -10.41
CA GLY A 45 -6.72 -19.39 -9.52
C GLY A 45 -6.65 -19.01 -8.05
N VAL A 46 -5.94 -17.93 -7.68
CA VAL A 46 -5.99 -17.42 -6.30
C VAL A 46 -7.42 -17.00 -5.97
N ALA A 47 -7.91 -17.46 -4.81
CA ALA A 47 -9.30 -17.28 -4.41
C ALA A 47 -9.72 -15.81 -4.36
N LYS A 48 -10.90 -15.51 -4.91
CA LYS A 48 -11.50 -14.16 -4.95
C LYS A 48 -11.56 -13.47 -3.58
N GLY A 49 -11.81 -14.23 -2.52
CA GLY A 49 -11.82 -13.70 -1.15
C GLY A 49 -10.44 -13.19 -0.70
N ARG A 50 -9.36 -13.91 -1.05
CA ARG A 50 -7.99 -13.49 -0.72
C ARG A 50 -7.59 -12.25 -1.52
N THR A 51 -7.82 -12.27 -2.83
CA THR A 51 -7.48 -11.12 -3.69
C THR A 51 -8.29 -9.87 -3.32
N GLY A 52 -9.58 -10.03 -2.97
CA GLY A 52 -10.41 -8.93 -2.47
C GLY A 52 -9.94 -8.34 -1.14
N ALA A 53 -9.41 -9.18 -0.23
CA ALA A 53 -8.82 -8.71 1.02
C ALA A 53 -7.58 -7.85 0.76
N VAL A 54 -6.70 -8.26 -0.15
CA VAL A 54 -5.51 -7.49 -0.57
C VAL A 54 -5.88 -6.16 -1.21
N VAL A 55 -6.90 -6.13 -2.07
CA VAL A 55 -7.41 -4.87 -2.66
C VAL A 55 -7.89 -3.93 -1.56
N THR A 56 -8.66 -4.45 -0.60
CA THR A 56 -9.19 -3.66 0.53
C THR A 56 -8.06 -3.09 1.39
N ALA A 57 -7.08 -3.92 1.76
CA ALA A 57 -5.93 -3.51 2.56
C ALA A 57 -5.09 -2.43 1.85
N ASN A 58 -4.79 -2.62 0.56
CA ASN A 58 -4.02 -1.64 -0.19
C ASN A 58 -4.78 -0.33 -0.43
N ARG A 59 -6.10 -0.38 -0.65
CA ARG A 59 -6.93 0.83 -0.69
C ARG A 59 -6.83 1.61 0.62
N ALA A 60 -6.93 0.94 1.77
CA ALA A 60 -6.79 1.60 3.08
C ALA A 60 -5.40 2.26 3.24
N ARG A 61 -4.33 1.59 2.79
CA ARG A 61 -2.98 2.17 2.80
C ARG A 61 -2.85 3.38 1.88
N MET A 62 -3.43 3.32 0.69
CA MET A 62 -3.41 4.44 -0.25
C MET A 62 -4.20 5.64 0.30
N LEU A 63 -5.36 5.39 0.92
CA LEU A 63 -6.13 6.43 1.62
C LEU A 63 -5.29 7.12 2.70
N ALA A 64 -4.52 6.36 3.48
CA ALA A 64 -3.65 6.92 4.50
C ALA A 64 -2.42 7.66 3.93
N ALA A 65 -1.92 7.24 2.76
CA ALA A 65 -0.71 7.79 2.16
C ALA A 65 -0.98 9.07 1.35
N VAL A 66 -2.04 9.09 0.55
CA VAL A 66 -2.29 10.16 -0.44
C VAL A 66 -3.69 10.78 -0.32
N GLY A 67 -4.53 10.30 0.61
CA GLY A 67 -5.89 10.81 0.81
C GLY A 67 -6.91 10.27 -0.20
N SER A 68 -8.18 10.62 0.00
CA SER A 68 -9.30 10.08 -0.79
C SER A 68 -9.26 10.49 -2.25
N ALA A 69 -9.08 11.78 -2.57
CA ALA A 69 -9.11 12.28 -3.95
C ALA A 69 -8.13 11.51 -4.86
N PHE A 70 -6.88 11.36 -4.44
CA PHE A 70 -5.88 10.63 -5.21
C PHE A 70 -6.09 9.11 -5.21
N THR A 71 -6.66 8.55 -4.14
CA THR A 71 -6.98 7.12 -4.10
C THR A 71 -8.08 6.77 -5.10
N GLU A 72 -9.19 7.51 -5.06
CA GLU A 72 -10.37 7.24 -5.87
C GLU A 72 -10.17 7.64 -7.33
N ASP A 73 -9.51 8.77 -7.61
CA ASP A 73 -9.43 9.30 -8.98
C ASP A 73 -8.24 8.75 -9.78
N ARG A 74 -7.21 8.21 -9.10
CA ARG A 74 -5.94 7.85 -9.74
C ARG A 74 -5.49 6.42 -9.43
N TYR A 75 -5.56 5.98 -8.18
CA TYR A 75 -5.09 4.64 -7.81
C TYR A 75 -6.10 3.54 -8.21
N LEU A 76 -7.36 3.64 -7.77
CA LEU A 76 -8.37 2.61 -8.03
C LEU A 76 -8.64 2.40 -9.53
N PRO A 77 -8.75 3.45 -10.37
CA PRO A 77 -8.99 3.25 -11.80
C PRO A 77 -7.86 2.48 -12.49
N GLU A 78 -6.60 2.72 -12.11
CA GLU A 78 -5.46 1.99 -12.68
C GLU A 78 -5.33 0.58 -12.10
N LEU A 79 -5.66 0.39 -10.82
CA LEU A 79 -5.75 -0.92 -10.20
C LEU A 79 -6.76 -1.80 -10.93
N ASP A 80 -7.99 -1.32 -11.07
CA ASP A 80 -9.09 -2.05 -11.68
C ASP A 80 -8.84 -2.31 -13.17
N ARG A 81 -8.30 -1.33 -13.90
CA ARG A 81 -7.90 -1.50 -15.29
C ARG A 81 -6.85 -2.61 -15.45
N ALA A 82 -5.82 -2.61 -14.60
CA ALA A 82 -4.76 -3.62 -14.67
C ALA A 82 -5.27 -5.02 -14.30
N ILE A 83 -6.16 -5.14 -13.29
CA ILE A 83 -6.79 -6.42 -12.93
C ILE A 83 -7.64 -6.94 -14.10
N ALA A 84 -8.50 -6.09 -14.66
CA ALA A 84 -9.35 -6.44 -15.78
C ALA A 84 -8.52 -6.88 -16.99
N PHE A 85 -7.43 -6.16 -17.28
CA PHE A 85 -6.51 -6.53 -18.34
C PHE A 85 -5.88 -7.90 -18.11
N GLU A 86 -5.21 -8.14 -16.99
CA GLU A 86 -4.53 -9.42 -16.74
C GLU A 86 -5.48 -10.62 -16.74
N THR A 87 -6.70 -10.44 -16.21
CA THR A 87 -7.72 -11.49 -16.18
C THR A 87 -8.38 -11.74 -17.54
N SER A 88 -8.23 -10.82 -18.50
CA SER A 88 -8.70 -10.99 -19.89
C SER A 88 -7.72 -11.74 -20.78
N LEU A 89 -6.47 -11.90 -20.33
CA LEU A 89 -5.43 -12.59 -21.09
C LEU A 89 -5.65 -14.13 -21.08
N PRO A 90 -5.06 -14.85 -22.06
CA PRO A 90 -5.05 -16.31 -22.03
C PRO A 90 -4.45 -16.86 -20.74
N SER A 91 -4.88 -18.08 -20.38
CA SER A 91 -4.42 -18.77 -19.18
C SER A 91 -2.88 -18.79 -19.11
N PRO A 92 -2.28 -18.31 -18.00
CA PRO A 92 -0.84 -18.34 -17.81
C PRO A 92 -0.26 -19.77 -17.85
N SER A 93 1.01 -19.89 -18.22
CA SER A 93 1.75 -21.13 -17.98
C SER A 93 1.95 -21.37 -16.49
N GLU A 94 2.18 -22.64 -16.12
CA GLU A 94 2.42 -23.04 -14.72
C GLU A 94 3.59 -22.27 -14.08
N ALA A 95 4.71 -22.13 -14.78
CA ALA A 95 5.85 -21.36 -14.32
C ALA A 95 5.53 -19.86 -14.11
N ALA A 96 4.66 -19.30 -14.96
CA ALA A 96 4.19 -17.93 -14.78
C ALA A 96 3.25 -17.82 -13.57
N CYS A 97 2.45 -18.85 -13.29
CA CYS A 97 1.62 -18.89 -12.10
C CYS A 97 2.42 -19.00 -10.81
N ALA A 98 3.46 -19.83 -10.75
CA ALA A 98 4.33 -19.90 -9.58
C ALA A 98 4.92 -18.52 -9.24
N LYS A 99 5.38 -17.77 -10.25
CA LYS A 99 5.89 -16.40 -10.08
C LYS A 99 4.79 -15.43 -9.62
N ALA A 100 3.60 -15.52 -10.22
CA ALA A 100 2.48 -14.64 -9.88
C ALA A 100 2.00 -14.84 -8.44
N VAL A 101 1.88 -16.10 -8.00
CA VAL A 101 1.51 -16.45 -6.63
C VAL A 101 2.56 -15.94 -5.65
N THR A 102 3.85 -16.14 -5.93
CA THR A 102 4.93 -15.61 -5.08
C THR A 102 4.87 -14.07 -4.96
N ALA A 103 4.66 -13.37 -6.08
CA ALA A 103 4.53 -11.92 -6.07
C ALA A 103 3.28 -11.44 -5.31
N PHE A 104 2.18 -12.19 -5.40
CA PHE A 104 0.96 -11.94 -4.66
C PHE A 104 1.13 -12.16 -3.16
N GLU A 105 1.81 -13.22 -2.74
CA GLU A 105 2.13 -13.49 -1.33
C GLU A 105 3.04 -12.38 -0.75
N ALA A 106 4.00 -11.90 -1.54
CA ALA A 106 4.81 -10.74 -1.14
C ALA A 106 3.96 -9.47 -0.97
N LEU A 107 2.95 -9.28 -1.81
CA LEU A 107 2.01 -8.17 -1.68
C LEU A 107 1.10 -8.34 -0.45
N GLU A 108 0.59 -9.55 -0.20
CA GLU A 108 -0.18 -9.92 1.00
C GLU A 108 0.61 -9.66 2.29
N GLY A 109 1.91 -9.94 2.30
CA GLY A 109 2.78 -9.74 3.46
C GLY A 109 3.09 -8.27 3.81
N LEU A 110 2.63 -7.31 2.99
CA LEU A 110 2.73 -5.87 3.30
C LEU A 110 1.58 -5.38 4.18
N HIS A 111 0.78 -6.28 4.76
CA HIS A 111 -0.47 -6.01 5.49
C HIS A 111 -0.36 -6.43 6.95
#